data_AF-A0A9X3D538-F1
#
_entry.id   AF-A0A9X3D538-F1
#
_cell.length_a   1.000
_cell.length_b   1.000
_cell.length_c   1.000
_cell.angle_alpha   90.00
_cell.angle_beta   90.00
_cell.angle_gamma   90.00
#
_symmetry.space_group_name_H-M   'P 1'
#
loop_
_entity.id
_entity.type
_entity.pdbx_description
1 polymer ?
#
loop_
_entity_poly.entity_id
_entity_poly.type
_entity_poly.pdbx_seq_one_letter_code
_entity_poly.pdbx_strand_id
1 'polypeptide(L)'
;MLSAVELFGARPYAEVTVGDLAGAADVTTGALYHHFQNKLGLYRVVRTDVEQRLLDRMTGAAAGRDSFRLRQALVVGFDFAVDNEFTRILGEAAPYADEDRVAEFLSDITRGGTSTGRVLAATWRASVLTVTDAESAAESREVLARLGAAF
;
A
#
# COMPACT_ATOMS: atom_id res chain seq x y z
N MET A 1 -4.97 -16.14 5.18
CA MET A 1 -4.67 -14.86 4.48
C MET A 1 -4.43 -13.73 5.46
N LEU A 2 -5.28 -13.52 6.46
CA LEU A 2 -5.10 -12.44 7.46
C LEU A 2 -3.71 -12.44 8.12
N SER A 3 -3.22 -13.58 8.61
CA SER A 3 -1.89 -13.65 9.24
C SER A 3 -0.74 -13.30 8.30
N ALA A 4 -0.88 -13.56 6.99
CA ALA A 4 0.14 -13.17 6.01
C ALA A 4 0.11 -11.66 5.76
N VAL A 5 -1.08 -11.04 5.73
CA VAL A 5 -1.25 -9.58 5.64
C VAL A 5 -0.54 -8.91 6.82
N GLU A 6 -0.79 -9.36 8.05
CA GLU A 6 -0.19 -8.81 9.27
C GLU A 6 1.33 -8.90 9.23
N LEU A 7 1.88 -10.08 8.89
CA LEU A 7 3.33 -10.27 8.84
C LEU A 7 4.02 -9.39 7.79
N PHE A 8 3.42 -9.25 6.60
CA PHE A 8 3.96 -8.39 5.53
C PHE A 8 3.66 -6.90 5.74
N GLY A 9 2.67 -6.55 6.55
CA GLY A 9 2.39 -5.17 6.97
C GLY A 9 3.40 -4.65 7.99
N ALA A 10 3.79 -5.51 8.93
CA ALA A 10 4.70 -5.17 10.02
C ALA A 10 6.19 -5.30 9.68
N ARG A 11 6.58 -6.24 8.80
CA ARG A 11 7.98 -6.56 8.50
C ARG A 11 8.32 -6.43 7.02
N PRO A 12 9.55 -6.02 6.66
CA PRO A 12 10.02 -6.02 5.28
C PRO A 12 9.84 -7.38 4.62
N TYR A 13 9.52 -7.39 3.32
CA TYR A 13 9.31 -8.65 2.59
C TYR A 13 10.46 -9.64 2.81
N ALA A 14 11.72 -9.19 2.79
CA ALA A 14 12.90 -10.04 2.93
C ALA A 14 12.95 -10.81 4.27
N GLU A 15 12.43 -10.24 5.35
CA GLU A 15 12.54 -10.79 6.71
C GLU A 15 11.46 -11.83 7.05
N VAL A 16 10.31 -11.80 6.37
CA VAL A 16 9.22 -12.74 6.61
C VAL A 16 9.56 -14.12 6.04
N THR A 17 9.62 -15.18 6.86
CA THR A 17 9.94 -16.53 6.34
C THR A 17 8.69 -17.33 5.98
N VAL A 18 8.82 -18.36 5.14
CA VAL A 18 7.72 -19.33 4.89
C VAL A 18 7.34 -20.06 6.18
N GLY A 19 8.31 -20.28 7.08
CA GLY A 19 8.05 -20.84 8.40
C GLY A 19 7.18 -19.93 9.25
N ASP A 20 7.46 -18.63 9.28
CA ASP A 20 6.64 -17.64 10.00
C ASP A 20 5.20 -17.65 9.49
N LEU A 21 5.03 -17.66 8.16
CA LEU A 21 3.73 -17.65 7.50
C LEU A 21 2.94 -18.92 7.78
N ALA A 22 3.59 -20.09 7.73
CA ALA A 22 2.98 -21.37 8.02
C ALA A 22 2.58 -21.48 9.51
N GLY A 23 3.46 -21.06 10.41
CA GLY A 23 3.21 -21.02 11.85
C GLY A 23 2.07 -20.08 12.22
N ALA A 24 2.05 -18.87 11.66
CA ALA A 24 1.00 -17.88 11.92
C ALA A 24 -0.38 -18.28 11.35
N ALA A 25 -0.41 -19.21 10.40
CA ALA A 25 -1.64 -19.73 9.79
C ALA A 25 -2.03 -21.13 10.29
N ASP A 26 -1.29 -21.70 11.24
CA ASP A 26 -1.46 -23.06 11.76
C ASP A 26 -1.54 -24.14 10.65
N VAL A 27 -0.64 -24.04 9.67
CA VAL A 27 -0.53 -24.98 8.56
C VAL A 27 0.91 -25.47 8.38
N THR A 28 1.08 -26.52 7.59
CA THR A 28 2.42 -26.95 7.18
C THR A 28 2.98 -26.05 6.08
N THR A 29 4.31 -25.94 6.01
CA THR A 29 4.99 -25.27 4.90
C THR A 29 4.61 -25.90 3.55
N GLY A 30 4.46 -27.22 3.49
CA GLY A 30 4.02 -27.95 2.30
C GLY A 30 2.63 -27.56 1.79
N ALA A 31 1.66 -27.35 2.69
CA ALA A 31 0.33 -26.87 2.32
C ALA A 31 0.37 -25.46 1.72
N LEU A 32 1.21 -24.58 2.29
CA LEU A 32 1.41 -23.23 1.77
C LEU A 32 2.07 -23.25 0.38
N TYR A 33 3.11 -24.07 0.20
CA TYR A 33 3.77 -24.27 -1.10
C TYR A 33 2.80 -24.81 -2.16
N HIS A 34 1.93 -25.75 -1.82
CA HIS A 34 0.95 -26.29 -2.76
C HIS A 34 -0.01 -25.22 -3.29
N HIS A 35 -0.45 -24.30 -2.42
CA HIS A 35 -1.43 -23.29 -2.80
C HIS A 35 -0.80 -22.07 -3.50
N PHE A 36 0.36 -21.61 -3.03
CA PHE A 36 0.96 -20.35 -3.50
C PHE A 36 2.27 -20.51 -4.29
N GLN A 37 2.75 -21.75 -4.46
CA GLN A 37 4.00 -22.13 -5.13
C GLN A 37 5.28 -21.66 -4.42
N ASN A 38 5.30 -20.47 -3.83
CA ASN A 38 6.40 -19.92 -3.05
C ASN A 38 5.96 -18.67 -2.26
N LYS A 39 6.87 -18.11 -1.44
CA LYS A 39 6.66 -16.86 -0.68
C LYS A 39 6.27 -15.67 -1.57
N LEU A 40 6.87 -15.55 -2.76
CA LEU A 40 6.60 -14.46 -3.70
C LEU A 40 5.16 -14.55 -4.23
N GLY A 41 4.68 -15.76 -4.54
CA GLY A 41 3.31 -16.00 -4.98
C GLY A 41 2.28 -15.64 -3.90
N LEU A 42 2.54 -16.02 -2.64
CA LEU A 42 1.71 -15.60 -1.51
C LEU A 42 1.73 -14.08 -1.32
N TYR A 43 2.92 -13.47 -1.32
CA TYR A 43 3.07 -12.03 -1.17
C TYR A 43 2.32 -11.27 -2.26
N ARG A 44 2.39 -11.73 -3.52
CA ARG A 44 1.65 -11.12 -4.64
C ARG A 44 0.14 -11.16 -4.40
N VAL A 45 -0.42 -12.31 -4.02
CA VAL A 45 -1.86 -12.44 -3.72
C VAL A 45 -2.27 -11.48 -2.58
N VAL A 46 -1.50 -11.45 -1.50
CA VAL A 46 -1.77 -10.60 -0.34
C VAL A 46 -1.68 -9.12 -0.71
N ARG A 47 -0.61 -8.71 -1.38
CA ARG A 47 -0.39 -7.33 -1.80
C ARG A 47 -1.47 -6.86 -2.77
N THR A 48 -1.83 -7.68 -3.77
CA THR A 48 -2.89 -7.34 -4.72
C THR A 48 -4.24 -7.13 -4.03
N ASP A 49 -4.59 -7.94 -3.02
CA ASP A 49 -5.81 -7.76 -2.22
C ASP A 49 -5.77 -6.46 -1.40
N VAL A 50 -4.65 -6.16 -0.74
CA VAL A 50 -4.49 -4.92 0.04
C VAL A 50 -4.50 -3.68 -0.87
N GLU A 51 -3.82 -3.73 -2.02
CA GLU A 51 -3.83 -2.66 -3.02
C GLU A 51 -5.23 -2.42 -3.60
N GLN A 52 -6.01 -3.47 -3.85
CA GLN A 52 -7.41 -3.32 -4.28
C GLN A 52 -8.22 -2.54 -3.24
N ARG A 53 -8.13 -2.92 -1.96
CA ARG A 53 -8.84 -2.26 -0.86
C ARG A 53 -8.41 -0.81 -0.65
N LEU A 54 -7.14 -0.51 -0.91
CA LEU A 54 -6.60 0.85 -0.93
C LEU A 54 -7.24 1.65 -2.07
N LEU A 55 -7.20 1.11 -3.29
CA LEU A 55 -7.73 1.78 -4.49
C LEU A 55 -9.23 2.03 -4.39
N ASP A 56 -10.00 1.09 -3.82
CA ASP A 56 -11.44 1.26 -3.60
C ASP A 56 -11.71 2.47 -2.68
N ARG A 57 -10.92 2.62 -1.60
CA ARG A 57 -11.02 3.75 -0.67
C ARG A 57 -10.59 5.07 -1.31
N MET A 58 -9.48 5.08 -2.03
CA MET A 58 -9.00 6.27 -2.73
C MET A 58 -9.99 6.71 -3.81
N THR A 59 -10.60 5.77 -4.54
CA THR A 59 -11.63 6.03 -5.53
C THR A 59 -12.88 6.62 -4.89
N GLY A 60 -13.34 6.07 -3.77
CA GLY A 60 -14.45 6.62 -3.01
C GLY A 60 -14.18 8.04 -2.51
N ALA A 61 -12.99 8.29 -1.96
CA ALA A 61 -12.56 9.62 -1.52
C ALA A 61 -12.47 10.61 -2.68
N ALA A 62 -12.09 10.13 -3.87
CA ALA A 62 -11.99 10.91 -5.08
C ALA A 62 -13.31 11.05 -5.86
N ALA A 63 -14.46 10.58 -5.36
CA ALA A 63 -15.71 10.61 -6.13
C ALA A 63 -16.32 12.02 -6.31
N GLY A 64 -15.89 13.00 -5.50
CA GLY A 64 -16.32 14.40 -5.61
C GLY A 64 -15.89 15.08 -6.92
N ARG A 65 -16.43 16.27 -7.23
CA ARG A 65 -16.04 17.06 -8.42
C ARG A 65 -15.10 18.22 -8.10
N ASP A 66 -14.59 18.27 -6.87
CA ASP A 66 -13.95 19.47 -6.33
C ASP A 66 -12.43 19.44 -6.51
N SER A 67 -11.77 20.58 -6.34
CA SER A 67 -10.30 20.71 -6.41
C SER A 67 -9.54 19.90 -5.34
N PHE A 68 -10.23 19.21 -4.43
CA PHE A 68 -9.62 18.48 -3.32
C PHE A 68 -9.51 16.96 -3.53
N ARG A 69 -9.90 16.44 -4.70
CA ARG A 69 -9.94 14.98 -4.94
C ARG A 69 -8.59 14.30 -4.75
N LEU A 70 -7.50 14.89 -5.24
CA LEU A 70 -6.15 14.33 -5.05
C LEU A 70 -5.78 14.30 -3.57
N ARG A 71 -5.94 15.44 -2.88
CA ARG A 71 -5.74 15.54 -1.43
C ARG A 71 -6.52 14.47 -0.67
N GLN A 72 -7.81 14.31 -0.97
CA GLN A 72 -8.67 13.34 -0.30
C GLN A 72 -8.19 11.92 -0.56
N ALA A 73 -7.84 11.57 -1.80
CA ALA A 73 -7.33 10.25 -2.14
C ALA A 73 -6.00 9.94 -1.42
N LEU A 74 -5.04 10.88 -1.42
CA LEU A 74 -3.74 10.69 -0.76
C LEU A 74 -3.89 10.51 0.76
N VAL A 75 -4.70 11.36 1.40
CA VAL A 75 -4.91 11.32 2.85
C VAL A 75 -5.70 10.07 3.27
N VAL A 76 -6.78 9.72 2.56
CA VAL A 76 -7.55 8.49 2.87
C VAL A 76 -6.72 7.23 2.64
N GLY A 77 -5.91 7.22 1.58
CA GLY A 77 -4.99 6.11 1.35
C GLY A 77 -3.96 5.99 2.48
N PHE A 78 -3.38 7.11 2.90
CA PHE A 78 -2.41 7.14 4.00
C PHE A 78 -3.02 6.67 5.32
N ASP A 79 -4.18 7.23 5.71
CA ASP A 79 -4.90 6.86 6.92
C ASP A 79 -5.22 5.35 6.90
N PHE A 80 -5.68 4.81 5.77
CA PHE A 80 -5.90 3.37 5.62
C PHE A 80 -4.63 2.53 5.83
N ALA A 81 -3.49 2.96 5.27
CA ALA A 81 -2.24 2.23 5.42
C ALA A 81 -1.74 2.22 6.87
N VAL A 82 -1.88 3.33 7.59
CA VAL A 82 -1.45 3.48 8.98
C VAL A 82 -2.40 2.74 9.93
N ASP A 83 -3.71 2.99 9.82
CA ASP A 83 -4.72 2.44 10.74
C ASP A 83 -4.81 0.90 10.69
N ASN A 84 -4.37 0.29 9.58
CA ASN A 84 -4.40 -1.16 9.38
C ASN A 84 -3.01 -1.81 9.45
N GLU A 85 -1.97 -1.06 9.83
CA GLU A 85 -0.59 -1.56 9.90
C GLU A 85 -0.07 -2.11 8.55
N PHE A 86 -0.53 -1.55 7.43
CA PHE A 86 -0.15 -1.94 6.08
C PHE A 86 1.01 -1.11 5.52
N THR A 87 1.76 -0.44 6.39
CA THR A 87 2.78 0.53 5.98
C THR A 87 3.87 -0.11 5.12
N ARG A 88 4.37 -1.29 5.49
CA ARG A 88 5.40 -1.99 4.70
C ARG A 88 4.85 -2.55 3.41
N ILE A 89 3.73 -3.25 3.45
CA ILE A 89 3.18 -3.91 2.25
C ILE A 89 2.75 -2.91 1.16
N LEU A 90 2.23 -1.73 1.55
CA LEU A 90 1.82 -0.67 0.61
C LEU A 90 2.96 0.31 0.27
N GLY A 91 3.85 0.57 1.22
CA GLY A 91 4.95 1.53 1.09
C GLY A 91 6.18 0.97 0.36
N GLU A 92 6.51 -0.31 0.54
CA GLU A 92 7.65 -0.90 -0.16
C GLU A 92 7.34 -1.11 -1.64
N ALA A 93 8.33 -0.98 -2.51
CA ALA A 93 8.20 -1.36 -3.90
C ALA A 93 7.97 -2.87 -4.00
N ALA A 94 7.07 -3.30 -4.91
CA ALA A 94 6.88 -4.72 -5.15
C ALA A 94 8.20 -5.34 -5.64
N PRO A 95 8.61 -6.53 -5.14
CA PRO A 95 9.83 -7.20 -5.59
C PRO A 95 9.69 -7.85 -6.97
N TYR A 96 8.69 -7.45 -7.76
CA TYR A 96 8.35 -7.98 -9.07
C TYR A 96 7.94 -6.85 -10.02
N ALA A 97 8.14 -7.08 -11.32
CA ALA A 97 7.82 -6.12 -12.37
C ALA A 97 6.34 -6.24 -12.80
N ASP A 98 5.44 -5.65 -12.01
CA ASP A 98 4.04 -5.46 -12.37
C ASP A 98 3.71 -3.98 -12.60
N GLU A 99 2.58 -3.74 -13.25
CA GLU A 99 1.95 -2.42 -13.36
C GLU A 99 1.67 -1.83 -11.98
N ASP A 100 2.12 -0.59 -11.76
CA ASP A 100 1.90 0.14 -10.51
C ASP A 100 0.50 0.76 -10.52
N ARG A 101 -0.48 -0.02 -10.03
CA ARG A 101 -1.89 0.35 -10.00
C ARG A 101 -2.17 1.63 -9.22
N VAL A 102 -1.36 1.95 -8.20
CA VAL A 102 -1.47 3.20 -7.44
C VAL A 102 -0.99 4.37 -8.28
N ALA A 103 0.13 4.22 -9.00
CA ALA A 103 0.62 5.23 -9.93
C ALA A 103 -0.35 5.47 -11.09
N GLU A 104 -0.98 4.42 -11.61
CA GLU A 104 -2.02 4.52 -12.65
C GLU A 104 -3.23 5.31 -12.16
N PHE A 105 -3.78 4.95 -11.00
CA PHE A 105 -4.87 5.69 -10.37
C PHE A 105 -4.53 7.18 -10.17
N LEU A 106 -3.31 7.47 -9.68
CA LEU A 106 -2.85 8.84 -9.46
C LEU A 106 -2.59 9.61 -10.76
N SER A 107 -2.21 8.92 -11.83
CA SER A 107 -2.13 9.51 -13.18
C SER A 107 -3.52 9.90 -13.69
N ASP A 108 -4.50 9.01 -13.51
CA ASP A 108 -5.87 9.22 -13.99
C ASP A 108 -6.58 10.38 -13.27
N ILE A 109 -6.46 10.43 -11.94
CA ILE A 109 -7.11 11.48 -11.14
C ILE A 109 -6.54 12.87 -11.40
N THR A 110 -5.24 12.97 -11.70
CA THR A 110 -4.56 14.25 -11.97
C THR A 110 -4.59 14.65 -13.44
N ARG A 111 -4.88 13.71 -14.35
CA ARG A 111 -4.66 13.87 -15.80
C ARG A 111 -3.23 14.30 -16.16
N GLY A 112 -2.27 14.09 -15.24
CA GLY A 112 -0.90 14.60 -15.31
C GLY A 112 0.07 13.72 -16.10
N GLY A 113 -0.43 12.66 -16.75
CA GLY A 113 0.36 11.65 -17.43
C GLY A 113 1.15 10.73 -16.49
N THR A 114 1.72 9.66 -17.06
CA THR A 114 2.34 8.56 -16.31
C THR A 114 3.43 8.99 -15.33
N SER A 115 4.25 9.98 -15.68
CA SER A 115 5.34 10.45 -14.82
C SER A 115 4.81 11.11 -13.53
N THR A 116 3.75 11.90 -13.63
CA THR A 116 3.10 12.54 -12.47
C THR A 116 2.54 11.48 -11.52
N GLY A 117 1.83 10.48 -12.05
CA GLY A 117 1.31 9.37 -11.26
C GLY A 117 2.40 8.60 -10.50
N ARG A 118 3.53 8.31 -11.17
CA ARG A 118 4.69 7.63 -10.55
C ARG A 118 5.33 8.45 -9.43
N VAL A 119 5.53 9.75 -9.64
CA VAL A 119 6.11 10.64 -8.63
C VAL A 119 5.19 10.75 -7.41
N LEU A 120 3.88 10.91 -7.64
CA LEU A 120 2.89 10.95 -6.55
C LEU A 120 2.84 9.62 -5.78
N ALA A 121 2.83 8.49 -6.48
CA ALA A 121 2.82 7.17 -5.84
C ALA A 121 4.10 6.94 -5.01
N ALA A 122 5.27 7.28 -5.56
CA ALA A 122 6.54 7.17 -4.84
C ALA A 122 6.57 8.07 -3.60
N THR A 123 6.05 9.29 -3.70
CA THR A 123 5.98 10.24 -2.58
C THR A 123 5.03 9.74 -1.50
N TRP A 124 3.84 9.28 -1.88
CA TRP A 124 2.87 8.69 -0.97
C TRP A 124 3.44 7.48 -0.23
N ARG A 125 4.10 6.57 -0.95
CA ARG A 125 4.78 5.40 -0.35
C ARG A 125 5.88 5.78 0.62
N ALA A 126 6.71 6.77 0.25
CA ALA A 126 7.76 7.27 1.14
C ALA A 126 7.16 7.84 2.44
N SER A 127 6.08 8.63 2.34
CA SER A 127 5.37 9.15 3.51
C SER A 127 4.78 8.05 4.40
N VAL A 128 4.30 6.96 3.82
CA VAL A 128 3.81 5.81 4.60
C VAL A 128 4.96 5.10 5.34
N LEU A 129 6.13 4.97 4.71
CA LEU A 129 7.29 4.29 5.29
C LEU A 129 8.01 5.10 6.37
N THR A 130 7.81 6.43 6.43
CA THR A 130 8.40 7.28 7.46
C THR A 130 7.67 7.22 8.79
N VAL A 131 6.50 6.57 8.85
CA VAL A 131 5.70 6.47 10.08
C VAL A 131 6.34 5.49 11.06
N THR A 132 6.78 6.00 12.21
CA THR A 132 7.31 5.22 13.34
C THR A 132 6.47 5.33 14.60
N ASP A 133 5.65 6.37 14.69
CA ASP A 133 4.82 6.74 15.83
C ASP A 133 3.69 7.68 15.40
N ALA A 134 2.86 8.12 16.34
CA ALA A 134 1.73 9.00 16.05
C ALA A 134 2.15 10.42 15.60
N GLU A 135 3.31 10.91 16.05
CA GLU A 135 3.80 12.25 15.69
C GLU A 135 4.25 12.27 14.23
N SER A 136 5.11 11.34 13.84
CA SER A 136 5.54 11.13 12.45
C SER A 136 4.38 10.82 11.49
N ALA A 137 3.35 10.12 11.97
CA ALA A 137 2.12 9.91 11.21
C ALA A 137 1.38 11.23 10.93
N ALA A 138 1.20 12.07 11.94
CA ALA A 138 0.52 13.35 11.81
C ALA A 138 1.27 14.30 10.84
N GLU A 139 2.61 14.35 10.95
CA GLU A 139 3.45 15.15 10.05
C GLU A 139 3.34 14.68 8.59
N SER A 140 3.49 13.37 8.35
CA SER A 140 3.43 12.77 7.01
C SER A 140 2.05 13.00 6.37
N ARG A 141 0.99 12.85 7.16
CA ARG A 141 -0.39 13.14 6.74
C ARG A 141 -0.57 14.60 6.33
N GLU A 142 -0.01 15.53 7.08
CA GLU A 142 -0.10 16.96 6.75
C GLU A 142 0.66 17.30 5.47
N VAL A 143 1.85 16.72 5.27
CA VAL A 143 2.63 16.88 4.03
C VAL A 143 1.82 16.40 2.82
N LEU A 144 1.20 15.22 2.89
CA LEU A 144 0.34 14.70 1.82
C LEU A 144 -0.88 15.59 1.58
N ALA A 145 -1.44 16.16 2.63
CA ALA A 145 -2.56 17.09 2.52
C ALA A 145 -2.18 18.38 1.79
N ARG A 146 -0.98 18.92 2.05
CA ARG A 146 -0.44 20.09 1.34
C ARG A 146 -0.08 19.76 -0.10
N LEU A 147 0.55 18.62 -0.35
CA LEU A 147 0.90 18.14 -1.70
C LEU A 147 -0.34 18.04 -2.58
N GLY A 148 -1.41 17.41 -2.09
CA GLY A 148 -2.65 17.23 -2.84
C GLY A 148 -3.44 18.52 -3.09
N ALA A 149 -3.11 19.62 -2.41
CA ALA A 149 -3.72 20.94 -2.64
C ALA A 149 -2.95 21.78 -3.69
N ALA A 150 -1.77 21.33 -4.11
CA ALA A 150 -0.94 22.00 -5.11
C ALA A 150 -1.25 21.62 -6.57
N PHE A 151 -2.18 20.68 -6.77
CA PHE A 151 -2.67 20.20 -8.07
C PHE A 151 -4.15 20.56 -8.25
#